data_AF-A0A938DK67-F1
#
_entry.id   AF-A0A938DK67-F1
#
_cell.length_a   1.000
_cell.length_b   1.000
_cell.length_c   1.000
_cell.angle_alpha   90.00
_cell.angle_beta   90.00
_cell.angle_gamma   90.00
#
_symmetry.space_group_name_H-M   'P 1'
#
loop_
_entity.id
_entity.type
_entity.pdbx_description
1 polymer ?
#
loop_
_entity_poly.entity_id
_entity_poly.type
_entity_poly.pdbx_seq_one_letter_code
_entity_poly.pdbx_strand_id
1 'polypeptide(L)' 'AAGTPRSVRLADGDLAAAVRAAAPVPVAAVLTGRLPVDHRHQSKVDRVALARSATRFLAGR' A
#
# COMPACT_ATOMS: atom_id res chain seq x y z
N ALA A 1 -19.32 11.89 8.12
CA ALA A 1 -19.31 10.71 7.23
C ALA A 1 -18.06 9.89 7.54
N ALA A 2 -18.22 8.66 8.03
CA ALA A 2 -17.09 7.78 8.33
C ALA A 2 -16.39 7.42 7.01
N GLY A 3 -15.20 7.97 6.77
CA GLY A 3 -14.43 7.69 5.56
C GLY A 3 -14.17 6.18 5.44
N THR A 4 -14.29 5.65 4.23
CA THR A 4 -13.88 4.27 3.92
C THR A 4 -12.50 4.04 4.54
N PRO A 5 -12.29 3.03 5.38
CA PRO A 5 -11.01 2.83 6.04
C PRO A 5 -9.91 2.77 4.98
N ARG A 6 -8.95 3.71 5.06
CA ARG A 6 -7.79 3.72 4.16
C ARG A 6 -7.07 2.39 4.30
N SER A 7 -7.05 1.59 3.24
CA SER A 7 -6.46 0.25 3.20
C SER A 7 -4.93 0.28 3.27
N VAL A 8 -4.31 1.43 3.02
CA VAL A 8 -2.87 1.64 3.11
C VAL A 8 -2.52 2.83 4.00
N ARG A 9 -1.34 2.77 4.60
CA ARG A 9 -0.72 3.80 5.46
C ARG A 9 0.76 3.89 5.13
N LEU A 10 1.44 4.96 5.55
CA LEU A 10 2.90 4.98 5.53
C LEU A 10 3.45 3.92 6.49
N ALA A 11 4.54 3.27 6.10
CA ALA A 11 5.37 2.50 7.02
C ALA A 11 5.92 3.39 8.14
N ASP A 12 6.25 2.80 9.28
CA ASP A 12 7.08 3.46 10.28
C ASP A 12 8.49 3.75 9.73
N GLY A 13 9.25 4.55 10.49
CA GLY A 13 10.57 5.03 10.08
C GLY A 13 11.55 3.88 9.83
N ASP A 14 11.56 2.88 10.72
CA ASP A 14 12.52 1.78 10.67
C ASP A 14 12.27 0.88 9.46
N LEU A 15 11.01 0.49 9.22
CA LEU A 15 10.64 -0.29 8.04
C LEU A 15 10.89 0.51 6.75
N ALA A 16 10.55 1.80 6.73
CA ALA A 16 10.81 2.62 5.56
C ALA A 16 12.31 2.77 5.27
N ALA A 17 13.15 2.88 6.30
CA ALA A 17 14.61 2.94 6.17
C ALA A 17 15.18 1.61 5.65
N ALA A 18 14.75 0.49 6.22
CA ALA A 18 15.18 -0.85 5.80
C ALA A 18 14.85 -1.13 4.33
N VAL A 19 13.62 -0.80 3.90
CA VAL A 19 13.20 -0.97 2.51
C VAL A 19 14.00 -0.08 1.56
N ARG A 20 14.27 1.18 1.93
CA ARG A 20 15.09 2.09 1.11
C ARG A 20 16.53 1.61 0.99
N ALA A 21 17.11 1.05 2.04
CA ALA A 21 18.47 0.52 2.02
C ALA A 21 18.59 -0.74 1.13
N ALA A 22 17.53 -1.55 1.06
CA ALA A 22 17.51 -2.78 0.27
C ALA A 22 17.11 -2.56 -1.21
N ALA A 23 16.48 -1.43 -1.55
CA ALA A 23 15.97 -1.19 -2.89
C ALA A 23 17.09 -0.72 -3.83
N PRO A 24 17.23 -1.31 -5.04
CA PRO A 24 18.21 -0.88 -6.03
C PRO A 24 17.81 0.43 -6.75
N VAL A 25 16.63 0.98 -6.42
CA VAL A 25 16.07 2.19 -7.02
C VAL A 25 15.62 3.16 -5.92
N PRO A 26 15.61 4.48 -6.18
CA PRO A 26 15.04 5.44 -5.24
C PRO A 26 13.56 5.13 -4.93
N VAL A 27 13.24 4.96 -3.65
CA VAL A 27 11.87 4.67 -3.18
C VAL A 27 11.25 5.94 -2.58
N ALA A 28 10.23 6.46 -3.25
CA ALA A 28 9.51 7.66 -2.82
C ALA A 28 8.70 7.44 -1.53
N ALA A 29 7.98 6.31 -1.44
CA ALA A 29 7.14 5.97 -0.29
C ALA A 29 7.08 4.47 -0.07
N VAL A 30 6.99 4.06 1.20
CA VAL A 30 6.77 2.67 1.62
C VAL A 30 5.40 2.62 2.28
N LEU A 31 4.50 1.80 1.73
CA LEU A 31 3.12 1.69 2.17
C LEU A 31 2.86 0.32 2.82
N THR A 32 2.17 0.33 3.95
CA THR A 32 1.73 -0.87 4.67
C THR A 32 0.21 -0.91 4.73
N GLY A 33 -0.36 -2.12 4.82
CA GLY A 33 -1.79 -2.27 4.85
C GLY A 33 -2.25 -3.69 4.57
N ARG A 34 -3.55 -3.92 4.66
CA ARG A 34 -4.15 -5.21 4.30
C ARG A 34 -4.20 -5.30 2.78
N LEU A 35 -3.60 -6.35 2.22
CA LEU A 35 -3.68 -6.60 0.79
C LEU A 35 -5.11 -7.02 0.41
N PRO A 36 -5.73 -6.37 -0.59
CA PRO A 36 -6.99 -6.85 -1.13
C PRO A 36 -6.73 -8.16 -1.88
N VAL A 37 -7.63 -9.11 -1.73
CA VAL A 37 -7.55 -10.42 -2.40
C VAL A 37 -8.72 -10.59 -3.37
N ASP A 38 -8.49 -11.35 -4.43
CA ASP A 38 -9.51 -11.67 -5.41
C ASP A 38 -10.70 -12.39 -4.76
N HIS A 39 -11.91 -11.89 -5.06
CA HIS A 39 -13.18 -12.38 -4.51
C HIS A 39 -13.52 -13.85 -4.80
N ARG A 40 -12.93 -14.48 -5.83
CA ARG A 40 -13.33 -15.84 -6.23
C ARG A 40 -12.80 -16.90 -5.27
N HIS A 41 -11.52 -16.80 -4.90
CA HIS A 41 -10.86 -17.81 -4.06
C HIS A 41 -9.94 -17.21 -2.99
N GLN A 42 -9.86 -15.89 -2.87
CA GLN A 42 -9.02 -15.17 -1.90
C GLN A 42 -7.53 -15.55 -1.92
N SER A 43 -7.06 -16.16 -3.01
CA SER A 43 -5.72 -16.73 -3.13
C SER A 43 -4.72 -15.83 -3.87
N LYS A 44 -5.20 -14.71 -4.42
CA LYS A 44 -4.37 -13.78 -5.22
C LYS A 44 -4.67 -12.35 -4.81
N VAL A 45 -3.65 -11.50 -4.83
CA VAL A 45 -3.81 -10.06 -4.62
C VAL A 45 -4.65 -9.47 -5.75
N ASP A 46 -5.71 -8.74 -5.40
CA ASP A 46 -6.43 -7.88 -6.34
C ASP A 46 -5.58 -6.64 -6.64
N ARG A 47 -4.84 -6.72 -7.75
CA ARG A 47 -3.93 -5.64 -8.18
C ARG A 47 -4.67 -4.36 -8.55
N VAL A 48 -5.92 -4.43 -9.00
CA VAL A 48 -6.71 -3.25 -9.41
C VAL A 48 -7.15 -2.48 -8.17
N ALA A 49 -7.68 -3.19 -7.16
CA ALA A 49 -8.05 -2.58 -5.89
C ALA A 49 -6.83 -1.97 -5.18
N LEU A 50 -5.70 -2.70 -5.18
CA LEU A 50 -4.45 -2.21 -4.59
C LEU A 50 -3.96 -0.94 -5.28
N ALA A 51 -3.88 -0.94 -6.62
CA ALA A 51 -3.43 0.23 -7.40
C ALA A 51 -4.32 1.45 -7.13
N ARG A 52 -5.65 1.29 -7.13
CA ARG A 52 -6.59 2.38 -6.82
C ARG A 52 -6.36 2.97 -5.43
N SER A 53 -6.15 2.11 -4.43
CA SER A 53 -5.90 2.55 -3.06
C SER A 53 -4.58 3.30 -2.93
N ALA A 54 -3.49 2.74 -3.46
CA ALA A 54 -2.16 3.36 -3.40
C ALA A 54 -2.15 4.71 -4.14
N THR A 55 -2.71 4.78 -5.34
CA THR A 55 -2.79 6.03 -6.12
C THR A 55 -3.55 7.11 -5.37
N ARG A 56 -4.69 6.77 -4.74
CA ARG A 56 -5.44 7.75 -3.93
C ARG A 56 -4.63 8.25 -2.74
N PHE A 57 -3.97 7.35 -2.03
CA PHE A 57 -3.16 7.70 -0.87
C PHE A 57 -2.00 8.64 -1.25
N LEU A 58 -1.26 8.29 -2.30
CA LEU A 58 -0.13 9.10 -2.80
C LEU A 58 -0.58 10.46 -3.36
N ALA A 59 -1.83 10.56 -3.84
CA ALA A 59 -2.44 11.81 -4.24
C ALA A 59 -3.02 12.64 -3.06
N GLY A 60 -2.82 12.21 -1.80
CA GLY A 60 -3.31 12.91 -0.61
C GLY A 60 -4.81 12.77 -0.35
N ARG A 61 -5.47 11.71 -0.87
CA ARG A 61 -6.91 11.45 -0.74
C ARG A 61 -7.28 10.25 0.16
#